data_AF-G5AGN4-F1
#
_entry.id   AF-G5AGN4-F1
#
_cell.length_a   1.000
_cell.length_b   1.000
_cell.length_c   1.000
_cell.angle_alpha   90.00
_cell.angle_beta   90.00
_cell.angle_gamma   90.00
#
_symmetry.space_group_name_H-M   'P 1'
#
loop_
_entity.id
_entity.type
_entity.pdbx_description
1 polymer ?
#
loop_
_entity_poly.entity_id
_entity_poly.type
_entity_poly.pdbx_seq_one_letter_code
_entity_poly.pdbx_strand_id
1 'polypeptide(L)'
;FRLFNILFSSRFATRFVALFDQRTRADLGAAVSAEEQFWEDVFAAFLDCTPEEEFDNLIGAHPALDPNCVNPASIVQHSVKQIRQIWGSAHGAYRQAHIRFTTTGTNGKDFYKYCNGRLDALYIHMHLQKKR
;
A
#
# COMPACT_ATOMS: atom_id res chain seq x y z
N PHE A 1 5.87 -5.56 -0.82
CA PHE A 1 4.64 -6.10 -0.20
C PHE A 1 4.47 -5.63 1.23
N ARG A 2 5.50 -5.75 2.10
CA ARG A 2 5.53 -5.19 3.46
C ARG A 2 4.97 -3.77 3.58
N LEU A 3 5.43 -2.86 2.72
CA LEU A 3 4.97 -1.47 2.70
C LEU A 3 3.44 -1.36 2.59
N PHE A 4 2.81 -2.12 1.71
CA PHE A 4 1.36 -2.07 1.54
C PHE A 4 0.65 -2.63 2.77
N ASN A 5 1.15 -3.72 3.34
CA ASN A 5 0.63 -4.26 4.59
C ASN A 5 0.66 -3.22 5.71
N ILE A 6 1.77 -2.51 5.86
CA ILE A 6 1.92 -1.40 6.82
C ILE A 6 0.89 -0.30 6.52
N LEU A 7 0.83 0.23 5.28
CA LEU A 7 -0.08 1.33 4.93
C LEU A 7 -1.56 0.98 5.15
N PHE A 8 -1.94 -0.27 4.88
CA PHE A 8 -3.31 -0.75 5.05
C PHE A 8 -3.57 -1.36 6.44
N SER A 9 -2.59 -1.39 7.33
CA SER A 9 -2.76 -1.93 8.68
C SER A 9 -3.73 -1.10 9.51
N SER A 10 -4.27 -1.70 10.56
CA SER A 10 -5.11 -1.00 11.54
C SER A 10 -4.43 0.28 12.10
N ARG A 11 -3.12 0.20 12.34
CA ARG A 11 -2.30 1.28 12.91
C ARG A 11 -2.15 2.49 11.97
N PHE A 12 -2.02 2.26 10.66
CA PHE A 12 -1.70 3.34 9.71
C PHE A 12 -2.86 3.76 8.83
N ALA A 13 -3.82 2.88 8.53
CA ALA A 13 -4.86 3.17 7.54
C ALA A 13 -5.71 4.39 7.90
N THR A 14 -6.14 4.51 9.17
CA THR A 14 -6.94 5.65 9.64
C THR A 14 -6.15 6.96 9.53
N ARG A 15 -4.87 6.93 9.91
CA ARG A 15 -3.97 8.09 9.79
C ARG A 15 -3.76 8.47 8.34
N PHE A 16 -3.60 7.48 7.46
CA PHE A 16 -3.41 7.68 6.04
C PHE A 16 -4.63 8.36 5.39
N VAL A 17 -5.84 7.97 5.77
CA VAL A 17 -7.07 8.65 5.33
C VAL A 17 -7.14 10.08 5.87
N ALA A 18 -6.80 10.28 7.15
CA ALA A 18 -6.83 11.59 7.79
C ALA A 18 -5.92 12.63 7.09
N LEU A 19 -4.79 12.19 6.49
CA LEU A 19 -3.92 13.08 5.70
C LEU A 19 -4.62 13.75 4.52
N PHE A 20 -5.67 13.12 3.97
CA PHE A 20 -6.43 13.65 2.85
C PHE A 20 -7.71 14.38 3.27
N ASP A 21 -8.21 14.09 4.48
CA ASP A 21 -9.46 14.65 5.00
C ASP A 21 -9.24 15.98 5.77
N GLN A 22 -8.04 16.19 6.31
CA GLN A 22 -7.74 17.35 7.14
C GLN A 22 -6.46 18.06 6.69
N ARG A 23 -6.61 19.27 6.13
CA ARG A 23 -5.64 20.34 6.37
C ARG A 23 -6.25 21.28 7.39
N THR A 24 -6.05 21.01 8.67
CA THR A 24 -6.50 21.94 9.70
C THR A 24 -5.48 23.05 9.89
N ARG A 25 -5.93 24.24 10.28
CA ARG A 25 -5.06 25.42 10.52
C ARG A 25 -3.92 25.15 11.51
N ALA A 26 -4.01 24.10 12.33
CA ALA A 26 -2.96 23.66 13.25
C ALA A 26 -1.70 23.13 12.54
N ASP A 27 -1.84 22.51 11.36
CA ASP A 27 -0.70 22.01 10.57
C ASP A 27 0.19 23.15 10.03
N LEU A 28 -0.35 24.37 9.92
CA LEU A 28 0.40 25.54 9.44
C LEU A 28 1.42 26.07 10.45
N GLY A 29 1.31 25.67 11.72
CA GLY A 29 2.20 26.10 12.81
C GLY A 29 3.17 25.03 13.31
N ALA A 30 3.11 23.80 12.77
CA ALA A 30 3.99 22.72 13.17
C ALA A 30 5.35 22.81 12.44
N ALA A 31 6.43 22.46 13.13
CA ALA A 31 7.77 22.42 12.55
C ALA A 31 7.96 21.28 11.52
N VAL A 32 7.14 20.23 11.62
CA VAL A 32 7.09 19.07 10.73
C VAL A 32 5.63 18.84 10.37
N SER A 33 5.36 18.64 9.08
CA SER A 33 3.98 18.39 8.62
C SER A 33 3.49 17.02 9.07
N ALA A 34 2.17 16.87 9.29
CA ALA A 34 1.56 15.59 9.62
C ALA A 34 1.88 14.50 8.57
N GLU A 35 2.03 14.90 7.30
CA GLU A 35 2.45 14.01 6.22
C GLU A 35 3.89 13.50 6.40
N GLU A 36 4.84 14.39 6.71
CA GLU A 36 6.23 13.99 6.97
C GLU A 36 6.32 13.02 8.15
N GLN A 37 5.66 13.34 9.27
CA GLN A 37 5.65 12.45 10.43
C GLN A 37 5.03 11.09 10.11
N PHE A 38 3.95 11.05 9.33
CA PHE A 38 3.34 9.80 8.90
C PHE A 38 4.33 8.93 8.11
N TRP A 39 5.08 9.51 7.16
CA TRP A 39 6.03 8.74 6.36
C TRP A 39 7.27 8.30 7.14
N GLU A 40 7.71 9.07 8.13
CA GLU A 40 8.76 8.65 9.07
C GLU A 40 8.30 7.45 9.91
N ASP A 41 7.07 7.46 10.43
CA ASP A 41 6.53 6.33 11.19
C ASP A 41 6.35 5.07 10.33
N VAL A 42 5.88 5.24 9.09
CA VAL A 42 5.78 4.13 8.11
C VAL A 42 7.16 3.56 7.82
N PHE A 43 8.17 4.43 7.68
CA PHE A 43 9.54 4.01 7.45
C PHE A 43 10.13 3.25 8.64
N ALA A 44 9.91 3.74 9.86
CA ALA A 44 10.32 3.07 11.08
C ALA A 44 9.70 1.66 11.17
N ALA A 45 8.38 1.53 10.93
CA ALA A 45 7.71 0.24 10.88
C ALA A 45 8.19 -0.68 9.75
N PHE A 46 8.58 -0.09 8.61
CA PHE A 46 9.11 -0.85 7.48
C PHE A 46 10.47 -1.48 7.78
N LEU A 47 11.34 -0.75 8.49
CA LEU A 47 12.67 -1.22 8.89
C LEU A 47 12.67 -2.08 10.17
N ASP A 48 11.60 -2.04 10.96
CA ASP A 48 11.47 -2.88 12.15
C ASP A 48 11.54 -4.36 11.76
N CYS A 49 12.53 -5.06 12.29
CA CYS A 49 12.77 -6.47 12.07
C CYS A 49 12.09 -7.37 13.12
N THR A 50 11.33 -6.78 14.04
CA THR A 50 10.47 -7.53 14.95
C THR A 50 9.37 -8.23 14.15
N PRO A 51 9.18 -9.55 14.33
CA PRO A 51 8.11 -10.26 13.64
C PRO A 51 6.74 -9.66 13.96
N GLU A 52 5.99 -9.31 12.92
CA GLU A 52 4.65 -8.73 13.00
C GLU A 52 3.79 -9.33 11.90
N GLU A 53 2.85 -10.22 12.27
CA GLU A 53 2.06 -11.00 11.33
C GLU A 53 1.26 -10.14 10.33
N GLU A 54 0.80 -8.95 10.78
CA GLU A 54 0.07 -8.01 9.93
C GLU A 54 0.96 -7.46 8.80
N PHE A 55 2.29 -7.42 8.98
CA PHE A 55 3.26 -6.89 8.00
C PHE A 55 3.96 -7.98 7.21
N ASP A 56 4.24 -9.12 7.84
CA ASP A 56 5.10 -10.19 7.33
C ASP A 56 4.38 -11.16 6.38
N ASN A 57 3.05 -11.23 6.46
CA ASN A 57 2.27 -12.20 5.69
C ASN A 57 1.57 -11.61 4.47
N LEU A 58 1.36 -12.44 3.45
CA LEU A 58 0.47 -12.07 2.35
C LEU A 58 -0.98 -12.02 2.87
N ILE A 59 -1.71 -10.97 2.50
CA ILE A 59 -3.10 -10.81 2.94
C ILE A 59 -4.09 -11.77 2.27
N GLY A 60 -3.67 -12.55 1.30
CA GLY A 60 -4.52 -13.52 0.63
C GLY A 60 -3.81 -14.23 -0.51
N ALA A 61 -4.42 -15.30 -0.99
CA ALA A 61 -3.90 -16.05 -2.13
C ALA A 61 -4.40 -15.44 -3.45
N HIS A 62 -3.53 -15.41 -4.45
CA HIS A 62 -3.87 -15.17 -5.84
C HIS A 62 -2.89 -15.97 -6.72
N PRO A 63 -3.31 -16.58 -7.84
CA PRO A 63 -2.40 -17.37 -8.69
C PRO A 63 -1.15 -16.61 -9.18
N ALA A 64 -1.24 -15.27 -9.26
CA ALA A 64 -0.11 -14.40 -9.63
C ALA A 64 0.84 -14.06 -8.46
N LEU A 65 0.48 -14.37 -7.22
CA LEU A 65 1.30 -14.14 -6.02
C LEU A 65 1.88 -15.48 -5.58
N ASP A 66 3.03 -15.85 -6.13
CA ASP A 66 3.77 -17.05 -5.70
C ASP A 66 4.42 -16.80 -4.33
N PRO A 67 4.03 -17.51 -3.26
CA PRO A 67 4.64 -17.34 -1.93
C PRO A 67 6.13 -17.68 -1.90
N ASN A 68 6.63 -18.50 -2.84
CA ASN A 68 8.05 -18.82 -2.95
C ASN A 68 8.87 -17.67 -3.57
N CYS A 69 8.21 -16.77 -4.31
CA CYS A 69 8.85 -15.62 -4.94
C CYS A 69 8.53 -14.30 -4.22
N VAL A 70 7.45 -14.26 -3.44
CA VAL A 70 6.98 -13.06 -2.74
C VAL A 70 6.97 -13.30 -1.24
N ASN A 71 7.98 -12.75 -0.56
CA ASN A 71 8.09 -12.77 0.89
C ASN A 71 7.97 -11.34 1.47
N PRO A 72 6.82 -10.97 2.07
CA PRO A 72 6.67 -9.66 2.71
C PRO A 72 7.55 -9.46 3.96
N ALA A 73 8.03 -10.52 4.61
CA ALA A 73 8.96 -10.42 5.74
C ALA A 73 10.40 -10.04 5.29
N SER A 74 10.69 -10.13 3.99
CA SER A 74 11.99 -9.70 3.47
C SER A 74 12.09 -8.16 3.44
N ILE A 75 12.94 -7.61 4.32
CA ILE A 75 13.18 -6.18 4.41
C ILE A 75 14.28 -5.79 3.41
N VAL A 76 13.89 -5.08 2.36
CA VAL A 76 14.83 -4.47 1.41
C VAL A 76 15.10 -3.04 1.85
N GLN A 77 16.36 -2.66 2.01
CA GLN A 77 16.72 -1.32 2.45
C GLN A 77 16.27 -0.26 1.42
N HIS A 78 15.43 0.66 1.89
CA HIS A 78 14.95 1.82 1.15
C HIS A 78 15.07 3.06 2.02
N SER A 79 15.22 4.23 1.41
CA SER A 79 15.01 5.51 2.09
C SER A 79 13.53 5.86 2.17
N VAL A 80 13.15 6.76 3.08
CA VAL A 80 11.78 7.33 3.16
C VAL A 80 11.32 7.83 1.79
N LYS A 81 12.19 8.51 1.05
CA LYS A 81 11.91 9.02 -0.31
C LYS A 81 11.57 7.88 -1.28
N GLN A 82 12.32 6.78 -1.25
CA GLN A 82 12.05 5.60 -2.08
C GLN A 82 10.75 4.92 -1.69
N ILE A 83 10.44 4.82 -0.40
CA ILE A 83 9.16 4.27 0.09
C ILE A 83 7.98 5.08 -0.47
N ARG A 84 8.04 6.42 -0.41
CA ARG A 84 7.02 7.30 -0.99
C ARG A 84 6.90 7.11 -2.50
N GLN A 85 8.01 6.95 -3.20
CA GLN A 85 8.03 6.70 -4.64
C GLN A 85 7.42 5.34 -5.01
N ILE A 86 7.71 4.28 -4.24
CA ILE A 86 7.13 2.94 -4.42
C ILE A 86 5.61 3.02 -4.26
N TRP A 87 5.13 3.67 -3.19
CA TRP A 87 3.70 3.91 -3.01
C TRP A 87 3.08 4.66 -4.19
N GLY A 88 3.67 5.80 -4.60
CA GLY A 88 3.15 6.61 -5.70
C GLY A 88 3.06 5.83 -7.02
N SER A 89 4.10 5.05 -7.35
CA SER A 89 4.11 4.17 -8.53
C SER A 89 3.03 3.10 -8.47
N ALA A 90 2.91 2.40 -7.33
CA ALA A 90 1.96 1.31 -7.14
C ALA A 90 0.50 1.83 -7.15
N HIS A 91 0.24 2.94 -6.45
CA HIS A 91 -1.06 3.57 -6.42
C HIS A 91 -1.47 4.11 -7.81
N GLY A 92 -0.54 4.71 -8.56
CA GLY A 92 -0.79 5.11 -9.94
C GLY A 92 -1.15 3.92 -10.84
N ALA A 93 -0.41 2.82 -10.74
CA ALA A 93 -0.70 1.59 -11.47
C ALA A 93 -2.06 0.99 -11.10
N TYR A 94 -2.38 0.96 -9.80
CA TYR A 94 -3.70 0.55 -9.29
C TYR A 94 -4.82 1.40 -9.88
N ARG A 95 -4.71 2.74 -9.83
CA ARG A 95 -5.75 3.63 -10.39
C ARG A 95 -6.01 3.36 -11.86
N GLN A 96 -4.95 3.19 -12.65
CA GLN A 96 -5.09 2.89 -14.08
C GLN A 96 -5.71 1.51 -14.33
N ALA A 97 -5.32 0.49 -13.55
CA ALA A 97 -5.92 -0.85 -13.61
C ALA A 97 -7.40 -0.82 -13.21
N HIS A 98 -7.75 -0.06 -12.17
CA HIS A 98 -9.12 0.10 -11.70
C HIS A 98 -10.01 0.80 -12.72
N ILE A 99 -9.54 1.86 -13.37
CA ILE A 99 -10.27 2.49 -14.47
C ILE A 99 -10.59 1.46 -15.55
N ARG A 100 -9.57 0.74 -16.05
CA ARG A 100 -9.77 -0.31 -17.07
C ARG A 100 -10.78 -1.37 -16.61
N PHE A 101 -10.62 -1.88 -15.40
CA PHE A 101 -11.51 -2.89 -14.80
C PHE A 101 -12.98 -2.42 -14.76
N THR A 102 -13.23 -1.16 -14.38
CA THR A 102 -14.59 -0.60 -14.30
C THR A 102 -15.17 -0.20 -15.66
N THR A 103 -14.34 0.26 -16.60
CA THR A 103 -14.81 0.74 -17.92
C THR A 103 -15.16 -0.41 -18.85
N THR A 104 -14.49 -1.56 -18.75
CA THR A 104 -14.65 -2.61 -19.77
C THR A 104 -16.02 -3.28 -19.77
N GLY A 105 -16.87 -3.12 -18.75
CA GLY A 105 -18.25 -3.65 -18.74
C GLY A 105 -18.39 -5.18 -18.92
N THR A 106 -17.28 -5.89 -19.16
CA THR A 106 -17.23 -7.29 -19.53
C THR A 106 -16.80 -8.13 -18.34
N ASN A 107 -17.63 -9.11 -18.01
CA ASN A 107 -17.48 -10.44 -17.37
C ASN A 107 -16.14 -10.95 -16.77
N GLY A 108 -15.01 -10.25 -16.90
CA GLY A 108 -13.73 -10.58 -16.29
C GLY A 108 -13.74 -10.27 -14.80
N LYS A 109 -14.02 -11.28 -13.98
CA LYS A 109 -13.98 -11.20 -12.50
C LYS A 109 -12.56 -11.00 -11.93
N ASP A 110 -11.53 -11.23 -12.75
CA ASP A 110 -10.13 -11.19 -12.33
C ASP A 110 -9.50 -9.82 -12.60
N PHE A 111 -9.26 -9.07 -11.53
CA PHE A 111 -8.63 -7.76 -11.56
C PHE A 111 -7.18 -7.79 -12.09
N TYR A 112 -6.45 -8.90 -11.92
CA TYR A 112 -5.05 -9.00 -12.32
C TYR A 112 -4.84 -8.79 -13.83
N LYS A 113 -5.82 -9.20 -14.64
CA LYS A 113 -5.82 -9.00 -16.11
C LYS A 113 -5.70 -7.54 -16.52
N TYR A 114 -6.08 -6.61 -15.64
CA TYR A 114 -6.03 -5.17 -15.88
C TYR A 114 -4.78 -4.51 -15.28
N CYS A 115 -3.97 -5.26 -14.53
CA CYS A 115 -2.78 -4.75 -13.84
C CYS A 115 -1.54 -4.64 -14.75
N ASN A 116 -1.56 -5.17 -15.99
CA ASN A 116 -0.38 -5.21 -16.87
C ASN A 116 0.85 -5.82 -16.18
N GLY A 117 0.67 -6.92 -15.44
CA GLY A 117 1.74 -7.60 -14.69
C GLY A 117 2.16 -6.91 -13.39
N ARG A 118 1.52 -5.78 -13.01
CA ARG A 118 1.82 -5.05 -11.77
C ARG A 118 1.21 -5.75 -10.55
N LEU A 119 2.00 -6.61 -9.91
CA LEU A 119 1.59 -7.32 -8.69
C LEU A 119 1.29 -6.38 -7.52
N ASP A 120 1.98 -5.24 -7.43
CA ASP A 120 1.73 -4.20 -6.45
C ASP A 120 0.34 -3.57 -6.61
N ALA A 121 -0.10 -3.33 -7.85
CA ALA A 121 -1.46 -2.85 -8.14
C ALA A 121 -2.53 -3.89 -7.76
N LEU A 122 -2.31 -5.16 -8.09
CA LEU A 122 -3.18 -6.27 -7.65
C LEU A 122 -3.27 -6.32 -6.13
N TYR A 123 -2.13 -6.22 -5.44
CA TYR A 123 -2.08 -6.33 -3.99
C TYR A 123 -2.82 -5.20 -3.27
N ILE A 124 -2.74 -3.98 -3.80
CA ILE A 124 -3.58 -2.85 -3.34
C ILE A 124 -5.07 -3.17 -3.50
N HIS A 125 -5.48 -3.72 -4.64
CA HIS A 125 -6.88 -4.09 -4.86
C HIS A 125 -7.35 -5.14 -3.84
N MET A 126 -6.54 -6.16 -3.55
CA MET A 126 -6.86 -7.18 -2.55
C MET A 126 -7.05 -6.57 -1.15
N HIS A 127 -6.21 -5.61 -0.76
CA HIS A 127 -6.36 -4.87 0.51
C HIS A 127 -7.70 -4.13 0.58
N LEU A 128 -8.10 -3.50 -0.53
CA LEU A 128 -9.37 -2.75 -0.61
C LEU A 128 -10.61 -3.65 -0.66
N GLN A 129 -10.51 -4.88 -1.18
CA GLN A 129 -11.62 -5.84 -1.15
C GLN A 129 -11.82 -6.45 0.26
N LYS A 130 -10.74 -6.66 1.02
CA LYS A 130 -10.82 -7.16 2.40
C LYS A 130 -11.48 -6.20 3.38
N LYS A 131 -11.48 -4.90 3.08
CA LYS A 131 -12.04 -3.83 3.92
C LYS A 131 -13.50 -3.49 3.59
N ARG A 132 -14.19 -4.34 2.83
CA ARG A 132 -15.63 -4.22 2.54
C ARG A 132 -16.48 -5.06 3.48
#